data_AF-A0A9X1AIU3-F1
#
_entry.id   AF-A0A9X1AIU3-F1
#
_cell.length_a   1.000
_cell.length_b   1.000
_cell.length_c   1.000
_cell.angle_alpha   90.00
_cell.angle_beta   90.00
_cell.angle_gamma   90.00
#
_symmetry.space_group_name_H-M   'P 1'
#
loop_
_entity.id
_entity.type
_entity.pdbx_description
1 polymer ?
#
loop_
_entity_poly.entity_id
_entity_poly.type
_entity_poly.pdbx_seq_one_letter_code
_entity_poly.pdbx_strand_id
1 'polypeptide(L)'
;MDRRTFLTRGALIAPLAMAPAIPFEASASVVDRRVWDSTMRKWQTAKAKGHTFDMEYVDPLYEAEKAAFGRGHIYPDDPRYDEVCAWRDKRNYEAIHNRCEELADAEADAHVALLRMPAPDTAALRWKLDQTIEEDGEIALWCEEIALAIQADYRRLLPAEG
;
A
#
# COMPACT_ATOMS: atom_id res chain seq x y z
N MET A 1 22.34 -1.77 -16.08
CA MET A 1 23.14 -2.99 -16.36
C MET A 1 22.32 -3.86 -17.31
N ASP A 2 22.80 -3.92 -18.54
CA ASP A 2 22.23 -4.64 -19.67
C ASP A 2 22.65 -6.13 -19.60
N ARG A 3 21.72 -7.06 -19.86
CA ARG A 3 22.02 -8.49 -19.98
C ARG A 3 21.35 -9.04 -21.23
N ARG A 4 21.83 -8.55 -22.37
CA ARG A 4 21.73 -9.26 -23.65
C ARG A 4 22.73 -10.41 -23.71
N THR A 5 22.28 -11.47 -24.40
CA THR A 5 23.05 -12.48 -25.15
C THR A 5 23.28 -13.81 -24.44
N PHE A 6 22.45 -14.80 -24.79
CA PHE A 6 22.92 -16.15 -25.08
C PHE A 6 22.29 -16.64 -26.39
N LEU A 7 23.15 -17.20 -27.24
CA LEU A 7 22.90 -17.64 -28.60
C LEU A 7 22.25 -19.03 -28.67
N THR A 8 21.17 -19.10 -29.44
CA THR A 8 20.81 -20.07 -30.49
C THR A 8 21.36 -21.52 -30.43
N ARG A 9 20.44 -22.49 -30.43
CA ARG A 9 20.56 -23.74 -31.20
C ARG A 9 19.20 -24.46 -31.38
N GLY A 10 18.83 -24.71 -32.64
CA GLY A 10 18.24 -25.98 -33.08
C GLY A 10 16.72 -26.18 -32.98
N ALA A 11 16.05 -25.83 -34.08
CA ALA A 11 14.82 -26.36 -34.68
C ALA A 11 14.00 -27.48 -33.98
N LEU A 12 12.67 -27.28 -33.96
CA LEU A 12 11.67 -28.13 -34.65
C LEU A 12 10.32 -27.39 -34.67
N ILE A 13 9.77 -27.20 -35.88
CA ILE A 13 8.40 -26.71 -36.09
C ILE A 13 7.47 -27.87 -35.74
N ALA A 14 6.78 -27.77 -34.59
CA ALA A 14 5.64 -28.61 -34.27
C ALA A 14 4.35 -27.87 -34.71
N PRO A 15 3.38 -28.55 -35.34
CA PRO A 15 2.13 -27.92 -35.75
C PRO A 15 1.39 -27.36 -34.53
N LEU A 16 0.83 -26.15 -34.68
CA LEU A 16 -0.15 -25.58 -33.75
C LEU A 16 -1.29 -26.60 -33.55
N ALA A 17 -1.21 -27.38 -32.49
CA ALA A 17 -2.41 -27.88 -31.86
C ALA A 17 -3.04 -26.65 -31.20
N MET A 18 -4.20 -26.22 -31.70
CA MET A 18 -5.09 -25.35 -30.95
C MET A 18 -5.40 -26.08 -29.64
N ALA A 19 -4.62 -25.81 -28.61
CA ALA A 19 -5.02 -26.12 -27.26
C ALA A 19 -6.34 -25.36 -27.05
N PRO A 20 -7.43 -26.02 -26.62
CA PRO A 20 -8.58 -25.27 -26.14
C PRO A 20 -8.04 -24.33 -25.08
N ALA A 21 -8.32 -23.03 -25.23
CA ALA A 21 -8.12 -22.08 -24.16
C ALA A 21 -8.84 -22.67 -22.96
N ILE A 22 -8.07 -23.20 -22.00
CA ILE A 22 -8.62 -23.61 -20.72
C ILE A 22 -9.25 -22.32 -20.20
N PRO A 23 -10.58 -22.23 -20.06
CA PRO A 23 -11.14 -21.09 -19.38
C PRO A 23 -10.46 -21.08 -18.03
N PHE A 24 -9.71 -20.01 -17.75
CA PHE A 24 -9.36 -19.67 -16.38
C PHE A 24 -10.72 -19.36 -15.73
N GLU A 25 -11.42 -20.40 -15.29
CA GLU A 25 -12.41 -20.26 -14.24
C GLU A 25 -11.60 -19.77 -13.05
N ALA A 26 -11.46 -18.45 -12.97
CA ALA A 26 -11.35 -17.78 -11.70
C ALA A 26 -12.60 -18.24 -10.94
N SER A 27 -12.50 -19.36 -10.23
CA SER A 27 -13.41 -19.67 -9.14
C SER A 27 -13.36 -18.42 -8.29
N ALA A 28 -14.38 -17.59 -8.44
CA ALA A 28 -14.58 -16.41 -7.65
C ALA A 28 -14.69 -16.90 -6.21
N SER A 29 -13.57 -16.93 -5.50
CA SER A 29 -13.57 -17.29 -4.10
C SER A 29 -14.35 -16.19 -3.42
N VAL A 30 -15.57 -16.53 -3.01
CA VAL A 30 -16.33 -15.68 -2.11
C VAL A 30 -15.48 -15.58 -0.86
N VAL A 31 -14.80 -14.45 -0.69
CA VAL A 31 -14.12 -14.15 0.56
C VAL A 31 -15.16 -14.19 1.66
N ASP A 32 -14.88 -14.95 2.71
CA ASP A 32 -15.69 -14.93 3.92
C ASP A 32 -15.71 -13.49 4.45
N ARG A 33 -16.91 -12.92 4.51
CA ARG A 33 -17.17 -11.58 5.06
C ARG A 33 -16.49 -11.37 6.41
N ARG A 34 -16.37 -12.42 7.23
CA ARG A 34 -15.69 -12.37 8.53
C ARG A 34 -14.19 -12.06 8.41
N VAL A 35 -13.53 -12.59 7.38
CA VAL A 35 -12.10 -12.33 7.13
C VAL A 35 -11.91 -10.88 6.67
N TRP A 36 -12.79 -10.41 5.78
CA TRP A 36 -12.82 -8.99 5.38
C TRP A 36 -13.02 -8.07 6.58
N ASP A 37 -14.06 -8.29 7.38
CA ASP A 37 -14.39 -7.46 8.54
C ASP A 37 -13.29 -7.51 9.62
N SER A 38 -12.62 -8.65 9.78
CA SER A 38 -11.45 -8.74 10.66
C SER A 38 -10.28 -7.91 10.15
N THR A 39 -10.03 -7.88 8.85
CA THR A 39 -8.92 -7.12 8.25
C THR A 39 -9.24 -5.63 8.25
N MET A 40 -10.49 -5.26 7.99
CA MET A 40 -11.01 -3.89 8.08
C MET A 40 -10.79 -3.32 9.49
N ARG A 41 -11.12 -4.09 10.53
CA ARG A 41 -10.87 -3.69 11.92
C ARG A 41 -9.38 -3.50 12.22
N LYS A 42 -8.49 -4.33 11.66
CA LYS A 42 -7.04 -4.16 11.81
C LYS A 42 -6.57 -2.85 11.19
N TRP A 43 -6.97 -2.57 9.95
CA TRP A 43 -6.65 -1.32 9.26
C TRP A 43 -7.16 -0.10 10.03
N GLN A 44 -8.44 -0.08 10.41
CA GLN A 44 -9.03 1.03 11.17
C GLN A 44 -8.33 1.24 12.52
N THR A 45 -7.95 0.16 13.20
CA THR A 45 -7.23 0.23 14.48
C THR A 45 -5.81 0.77 14.28
N ALA A 46 -5.09 0.31 13.26
CA ALA A 46 -3.75 0.77 12.94
C ALA A 46 -3.76 2.27 12.58
N LYS A 47 -4.68 2.67 11.69
CA LYS A 47 -4.89 4.06 11.29
C LYS A 47 -5.20 4.97 12.47
N ALA A 48 -6.11 4.54 13.36
CA ALA A 48 -6.45 5.31 14.55
C ALA A 48 -5.24 5.45 15.50
N LYS A 49 -4.46 4.38 15.69
CA LYS A 49 -3.24 4.42 16.52
C LYS A 49 -2.17 5.31 15.93
N GLY A 50 -1.92 5.24 14.61
CA GLY A 50 -1.01 6.12 13.89
C GLY A 50 -1.40 7.58 14.09
N HIS A 51 -2.66 7.91 13.79
CA HIS A 51 -3.16 9.27 13.96
C HIS A 51 -3.03 9.80 15.41
N THR A 52 -3.39 8.99 16.42
CA THR A 52 -3.19 9.39 17.82
C THR A 52 -1.72 9.57 18.16
N PHE A 53 -0.84 8.68 17.69
CA PHE A 53 0.59 8.78 17.95
C PHE A 53 1.21 10.01 17.28
N ASP A 54 0.78 10.34 16.06
CA ASP A 54 1.25 11.53 15.35
C ASP A 54 0.90 12.79 16.14
N MET A 55 -0.37 12.93 16.54
CA MET A 55 -0.82 14.09 17.31
C MET A 55 -0.12 14.23 18.67
N GLU A 56 0.14 13.11 19.36
CA GLU A 56 0.71 13.12 20.71
C GLU A 56 2.23 13.28 20.73
N TYR A 57 2.93 12.74 19.72
CA TYR A 57 4.39 12.61 19.76
C TYR A 57 5.09 13.21 18.55
N VAL A 58 4.62 12.96 17.32
CA VAL A 58 5.32 13.38 16.10
C VAL A 58 5.13 14.87 15.83
N ASP A 59 3.89 15.34 15.78
CA ASP A 59 3.57 16.74 15.51
C ASP A 59 4.22 17.68 16.53
N PRO A 60 4.14 17.43 17.86
CA PRO A 60 4.81 18.28 18.84
C PRO A 60 6.34 18.26 18.71
N LEU A 61 6.92 17.11 18.38
CA LEU A 61 8.36 16.96 18.20
C LEU A 61 8.86 17.77 16.99
N TYR A 62 8.14 17.71 15.86
CA TYR A 62 8.46 18.45 14.66
C TYR A 62 8.29 19.96 14.84
N GLU A 63 7.22 20.40 15.51
CA GLU A 63 7.05 21.83 15.82
C GLU A 63 8.11 22.33 16.81
N ALA A 64 8.54 21.51 17.78
CA ALA A 64 9.62 21.87 18.68
C ALA A 64 10.98 21.95 17.96
N GLU A 65 11.26 21.03 17.04
CA GLU A 65 12.49 21.06 16.22
C GLU A 65 12.53 22.31 15.34
N LYS A 66 11.41 22.58 14.67
CA LYS A 66 11.22 23.77 13.83
C LYS A 66 11.34 25.06 14.61
N ALA A 67 10.84 25.11 15.85
CA ALA A 67 11.01 26.27 16.72
C ALA A 67 12.47 26.48 17.14
N ALA A 68 13.23 25.40 17.32
CA ALA A 68 14.63 25.47 17.73
C ALA A 68 15.59 25.83 16.57
N PHE A 69 15.37 25.28 15.38
CA PHE A 69 16.34 25.34 14.28
C PHE A 69 15.81 25.96 12.98
N GLY A 70 14.54 26.35 12.94
CA GLY A 70 13.86 26.89 11.78
C GLY A 70 13.23 25.81 10.88
N ARG A 71 12.67 26.23 9.74
CA ARG A 71 12.15 25.30 8.72
C ARG A 71 13.29 24.85 7.81
N GLY A 72 13.31 23.57 7.45
CA GLY A 72 14.22 23.02 6.45
C GLY A 72 14.98 21.82 6.95
N HIS A 73 15.43 20.99 6.01
CA HIS A 73 16.29 19.86 6.33
C HIS A 73 17.70 20.35 6.65
N ILE A 74 18.30 19.83 7.73
CA ILE A 74 19.66 20.13 8.13
C ILE A 74 20.53 18.94 7.74
N TYR A 75 21.41 19.15 6.78
CA TYR A 75 22.30 18.12 6.24
C TYR A 75 23.57 17.98 7.10
N PRO A 76 24.29 16.84 7.00
CA PRO A 76 25.53 16.60 7.77
C PRO A 76 26.65 17.62 7.59
N ASP A 77 26.64 18.41 6.51
CA ASP A 77 27.61 19.47 6.24
C ASP A 77 27.19 20.85 6.79
N ASP A 78 25.98 20.98 7.34
CA ASP A 78 25.54 22.20 8.02
C ASP A 78 26.29 22.38 9.36
N PRO A 79 26.83 23.57 9.67
CA PRO A 79 27.52 23.83 10.93
C PRO A 79 26.70 23.55 12.20
N ARG A 80 25.36 23.46 12.08
CA ARG A 80 24.43 23.18 13.19
C ARG A 80 24.15 21.69 13.38
N TYR A 81 24.65 20.81 12.51
CA TYR A 81 24.28 19.40 12.49
C TYR A 81 24.46 18.70 13.84
N ASP A 82 25.63 18.87 14.47
CA ASP A 82 25.92 18.26 15.77
C ASP A 82 24.97 18.73 16.88
N GLU A 83 24.58 20.02 16.85
CA GLU A 83 23.63 20.58 17.81
C GLU A 83 22.23 19.98 17.63
N VAL A 84 21.80 19.78 16.38
CA VAL A 84 20.51 19.18 16.03
C VAL A 84 20.49 17.71 16.45
N CYS A 85 21.55 16.94 16.16
CA CYS A 85 21.66 15.55 16.60
C CYS A 85 21.55 15.44 18.13
N ALA A 86 22.33 16.23 18.87
CA ALA A 86 22.27 16.23 20.33
C ALA A 86 20.89 16.66 20.88
N TRP A 87 20.18 17.55 20.18
CA TRP A 87 18.81 17.95 20.53
C TRP A 87 17.80 16.83 20.30
N ARG A 88 17.95 16.08 19.19
CA ARG A 88 17.10 14.94 18.80
C ARG A 88 17.28 13.77 19.77
N ASP A 89 18.52 13.46 20.12
CA ASP A 89 18.85 12.38 21.08
C ASP A 89 18.17 12.61 22.43
N LYS A 90 18.24 13.86 22.95
CA LYS A 90 17.61 14.23 24.23
C LYS A 90 16.09 14.12 24.23
N ARG A 91 15.46 14.00 23.06
CA ARG A 91 14.01 13.94 22.88
C ARG A 91 13.53 12.59 22.37
N ASN A 92 14.40 11.58 22.36
CA ASN A 92 14.09 10.24 21.85
C ASN A 92 13.55 10.28 20.41
N TYR A 93 14.08 11.18 19.57
CA TYR A 93 13.57 11.41 18.23
C TYR A 93 13.55 10.13 17.39
N GLU A 94 14.65 9.38 17.40
CA GLU A 94 14.77 8.12 16.66
C GLU A 94 13.72 7.10 17.12
N ALA A 95 13.52 6.93 18.43
CA ALA A 95 12.53 5.99 18.95
C ALA A 95 11.09 6.39 18.57
N ILE A 96 10.77 7.69 18.58
CA ILE A 96 9.47 8.19 18.13
C ILE A 96 9.29 7.96 16.63
N HIS A 97 10.32 8.23 15.83
CA HIS A 97 10.27 8.03 14.39
C HIS A 97 10.11 6.55 14.03
N ASN A 98 10.92 5.66 14.62
CA ASN A 98 10.80 4.22 14.40
C ASN A 98 9.41 3.72 14.78
N ARG A 99 8.83 4.23 15.87
CA ARG A 99 7.48 3.86 16.28
C ARG A 99 6.41 4.36 15.30
N CYS A 100 6.60 5.55 14.72
CA CYS A 100 5.74 6.08 13.67
C CYS A 100 5.80 5.18 12.42
N GLU A 101 6.99 4.78 11.99
CA GLU A 101 7.19 3.86 10.86
C GLU A 101 6.50 2.51 11.10
N GLU A 102 6.68 1.90 12.28
CA GLU A 102 6.01 0.65 12.63
C GLU A 102 4.47 0.72 12.55
N LEU A 103 3.89 1.86 12.93
CA LEU A 103 2.45 2.08 12.86
C LEU A 103 1.98 2.29 11.42
N ALA A 104 2.76 3.03 10.62
CA ALA A 104 2.51 3.24 9.21
C ALA A 104 2.59 1.93 8.43
N ASP A 105 3.59 1.08 8.69
CA ASP A 105 3.73 -0.25 8.11
C ASP A 105 2.53 -1.13 8.44
N ALA A 106 2.10 -1.14 9.71
CA ALA A 106 0.92 -1.91 10.13
C ALA A 106 -0.37 -1.44 9.45
N GLU A 107 -0.52 -0.13 9.22
CA GLU A 107 -1.64 0.41 8.43
C GLU A 107 -1.53 -0.02 6.97
N ALA A 108 -0.37 0.16 6.35
CA ALA A 108 -0.12 -0.15 4.95
C ALA A 108 -0.35 -1.63 4.64
N ASP A 109 0.17 -2.53 5.49
CA ASP A 109 -0.01 -3.98 5.37
C ASP A 109 -1.49 -4.36 5.39
N ALA A 110 -2.25 -3.83 6.36
CA ALA A 110 -3.68 -4.10 6.47
C ALA A 110 -4.47 -3.50 5.30
N HIS A 111 -4.08 -2.32 4.83
CA HIS A 111 -4.69 -1.65 3.68
C HIS A 111 -4.49 -2.46 2.40
N VAL A 112 -3.24 -2.85 2.10
CA VAL A 112 -2.89 -3.67 0.93
C VAL A 112 -3.58 -5.03 0.99
N ALA A 113 -3.67 -5.65 2.18
CA ALA A 113 -4.39 -6.91 2.34
C ALA A 113 -5.87 -6.79 1.99
N LEU A 114 -6.54 -5.70 2.38
CA LEU A 114 -7.93 -5.42 2.00
C LEU A 114 -8.07 -5.23 0.49
N LEU A 115 -7.19 -4.44 -0.14
CA LEU A 115 -7.29 -4.18 -1.57
C LEU A 115 -7.12 -5.45 -2.42
N ARG A 116 -6.22 -6.35 -2.01
CA ARG A 116 -5.98 -7.64 -2.69
C ARG A 116 -7.08 -8.69 -2.49
N MET A 117 -7.72 -8.70 -1.32
CA MET A 117 -8.73 -9.70 -0.96
C MET A 117 -10.03 -9.47 -1.74
N PRO A 118 -10.65 -10.47 -2.41
CA PRO A 118 -11.94 -10.27 -3.09
C PRO A 118 -12.99 -9.57 -2.21
N ALA A 119 -13.70 -8.60 -2.77
CA ALA A 119 -14.71 -7.83 -2.07
C ALA A 119 -15.94 -8.72 -1.75
N PRO A 120 -16.37 -8.90 -0.49
CA PRO A 120 -17.51 -9.75 -0.18
C PRO A 120 -18.84 -9.25 -0.81
N ASP A 121 -18.98 -7.95 -1.03
CA ASP A 121 -20.18 -7.30 -1.55
C ASP A 121 -19.87 -5.95 -2.23
N THR A 122 -20.90 -5.31 -2.79
CA THR A 122 -20.80 -4.02 -3.48
C THR A 122 -20.34 -2.88 -2.57
N ALA A 123 -20.62 -2.94 -1.26
CA ALA A 123 -20.16 -1.94 -0.31
C ALA A 123 -18.64 -2.04 -0.09
N ALA A 124 -18.10 -3.26 0.02
CA ALA A 124 -16.66 -3.48 0.07
C ALA A 124 -15.96 -3.08 -1.24
N LEU A 125 -16.57 -3.37 -2.39
CA LEU A 125 -16.05 -2.92 -3.69
C LEU A 125 -15.99 -1.39 -3.77
N ARG A 126 -17.05 -0.69 -3.35
CA ARG A 126 -17.07 0.77 -3.32
C ARG A 126 -15.95 1.31 -2.42
N TRP A 127 -15.78 0.74 -1.23
CA TRP A 127 -14.69 1.13 -0.35
C TRP A 127 -13.32 0.99 -1.04
N LYS A 128 -13.07 -0.11 -1.75
CA LYS A 128 -11.80 -0.29 -2.49
C LYS A 128 -11.60 0.79 -3.54
N LEU A 129 -12.64 1.08 -4.32
CA LEU A 129 -12.60 2.13 -5.35
C LEU A 129 -12.27 3.48 -4.71
N ASP A 130 -12.96 3.85 -3.62
CA ASP A 130 -12.71 5.09 -2.87
C ASP A 130 -11.26 5.17 -2.33
N GLN A 131 -10.60 4.03 -2.04
CA GLN A 131 -9.20 4.01 -1.61
C GLN A 131 -8.19 4.09 -2.77
N THR A 132 -8.62 3.86 -4.01
CA THR A 132 -7.75 3.82 -5.18
C THR A 132 -8.00 4.94 -6.17
N ILE A 133 -8.96 5.82 -5.93
CA ILE A 133 -9.21 6.98 -6.77
C ILE A 133 -8.24 8.10 -6.37
N GLU A 134 -7.47 8.62 -7.33
CA GLU A 134 -6.65 9.83 -7.17
C GLU A 134 -7.52 11.10 -7.22
N GLU A 135 -6.92 12.25 -6.89
CA GLU A 135 -7.62 13.54 -6.88
C GLU A 135 -8.24 13.93 -8.24
N ASP A 136 -7.70 13.40 -9.34
CA ASP A 136 -8.20 13.61 -10.70
C ASP A 136 -9.31 12.63 -11.12
N GLY A 137 -9.67 11.68 -10.25
CA GLY A 137 -10.68 10.67 -10.51
C GLY A 137 -10.14 9.41 -11.21
N GLU A 138 -8.84 9.36 -11.54
CA GLU A 138 -8.22 8.16 -12.10
C GLU A 138 -7.95 7.12 -11.01
N ILE A 139 -7.92 5.84 -11.39
CA ILE A 139 -7.59 4.79 -10.44
C ILE A 139 -6.05 4.69 -10.35
N ALA A 140 -5.51 5.01 -9.17
CA ALA A 140 -4.14 4.78 -8.74
C ALA A 140 -3.81 3.29 -8.75
N LEU A 141 -3.43 2.76 -9.91
CA LEU A 141 -3.01 1.37 -10.05
C LEU A 141 -1.49 1.26 -9.86
N TRP A 142 -1.01 1.63 -8.67
CA TRP A 142 0.39 1.41 -8.25
C TRP A 142 0.76 -0.08 -8.10
N CYS A 143 -0.21 -0.99 -8.26
CA CYS A 143 -0.04 -2.43 -8.13
C CYS A 143 -1.02 -3.18 -9.06
N GLU A 144 -0.48 -3.92 -10.02
CA GLU A 144 -1.26 -4.71 -11.00
C GLU A 144 -2.18 -5.74 -10.31
N GLU A 145 -1.73 -6.38 -9.23
CA GLU A 145 -2.53 -7.37 -8.51
C GLU A 145 -3.80 -6.76 -7.90
N ILE A 146 -3.70 -5.55 -7.35
CA ILE A 146 -4.84 -4.82 -6.80
C ILE A 146 -5.79 -4.40 -7.93
N ALA A 147 -5.25 -3.95 -9.07
CA ALA A 147 -6.03 -3.62 -10.26
C ALA A 147 -6.89 -4.81 -10.72
N LEU A 148 -6.26 -5.97 -10.84
CA LEU A 148 -6.90 -7.21 -11.27
C LEU A 148 -7.95 -7.66 -10.25
N ALA A 149 -7.68 -7.54 -8.94
CA ALA A 149 -8.64 -7.87 -7.89
C ALA A 149 -9.90 -6.98 -7.97
N ILE A 150 -9.73 -5.66 -8.10
CA ILE A 150 -10.85 -4.71 -8.23
C ILE A 150 -11.63 -4.96 -9.53
N GLN A 151 -10.94 -5.22 -10.64
CA GLN A 151 -11.60 -5.54 -11.92
C GLN A 151 -12.42 -6.84 -11.82
N ALA A 152 -11.88 -7.87 -11.17
CA ALA A 152 -12.60 -9.12 -10.94
C ALA A 152 -13.83 -8.92 -10.05
N ASP A 153 -13.70 -8.13 -8.98
CA ASP A 153 -14.81 -7.77 -8.10
C ASP A 153 -15.89 -6.98 -8.84
N TYR A 154 -15.50 -6.03 -9.69
CA TYR A 154 -16.40 -5.26 -10.54
C TYR A 154 -17.24 -6.18 -11.43
N ARG A 155 -16.58 -7.07 -12.21
CA ARG A 155 -17.28 -8.01 -13.10
C ARG A 155 -18.23 -8.94 -12.35
N ARG A 156 -17.88 -9.34 -11.13
CA ARG A 156 -18.66 -10.27 -10.31
C ARG A 156 -19.86 -9.62 -9.61
N LEU A 157 -19.68 -8.42 -9.07
CA LEU A 157 -20.66 -7.75 -8.22
C LEU A 157 -21.55 -6.77 -8.98
N LEU A 158 -21.10 -6.30 -10.14
CA LEU A 158 -21.84 -5.40 -11.02
C LEU A 158 -21.93 -6.01 -12.43
N PRO A 159 -22.66 -7.12 -12.60
CA PRO A 159 -22.87 -7.69 -13.93
C PRO A 159 -23.60 -6.65 -14.80
N ALA A 160 -23.22 -6.56 -16.08
CA ALA A 160 -23.95 -5.74 -17.03
C ALA A 160 -25.43 -6.15 -17.01
N GLU A 161 -26.33 -5.18 -16.87
CA GLU A 161 -27.76 -5.43 -17.01
C GLU A 161 -28.00 -6.11 -18.37
N GLY A 162 -28.56 -7.32 -18.32
CA GLY A 162 -28.94 -8.09 -19.50
C GLY A 162 -30.25 -7.61 -20.08
#